data_AF-A0A7S1JI11-F1
#
_entry.id   AF-A0A7S1JI11-F1
#
_cell.length_a   1.000
_cell.length_b   1.000
_cell.length_c   1.000
_cell.angle_alpha   90.00
_cell.angle_beta   90.00
_cell.angle_gamma   90.00
#
_symmetry.space_group_name_H-M   'P 1'
#
loop_
_entity.id
_entity.type
_entity.pdbx_description
1 polymer ?
#
loop_
_entity_poly.entity_id
_entity_poly.type
_entity_poly.pdbx_seq_one_letter_code
_entity_poly.pdbx_strand_id
1 'polypeptide(L)'
;AAATLQPGMLSTFNSQNVANLAWAFATLGIQDGPLMAGLAHRTLQNEFLSTFTPQAVANTAWAFATLGVRDDALMSGIAAHVTQGKQLANFDYQTISNLAWAFAKLGIRHDALMKGIARQAVQPELLHTFYPQTVSMIAWSYATLGLRSFVLMDALAWQTLQE
;
A
#
# COMPACT_ATOMS: atom_id res chain seq x y z
N ALA A 1 -3.70 -20.95 24.08
CA ALA A 1 -2.67 -21.68 23.32
C ALA A 1 -2.36 -20.88 22.08
N ALA A 2 -1.25 -20.13 22.08
CA ALA A 2 -0.79 -19.42 20.89
C ALA A 2 -0.33 -20.47 19.89
N ALA A 3 -0.95 -20.52 18.72
CA ALA A 3 -0.53 -21.40 17.64
C ALA A 3 0.83 -20.91 17.14
N THR A 4 1.90 -21.48 17.70
CA THR A 4 3.25 -21.28 17.20
C THR A 4 3.28 -21.79 15.77
N LEU A 5 3.34 -20.87 14.80
CA LEU A 5 3.59 -21.19 13.40
C LEU A 5 4.80 -22.14 13.36
N GLN A 6 4.68 -23.28 12.67
CA GLN A 6 5.80 -24.19 12.49
C GLN A 6 7.02 -23.39 11.98
N PRO A 7 8.19 -23.47 12.64
CA PRO A 7 9.39 -22.80 12.15
C PRO A 7 9.68 -23.31 10.73
N GLY A 8 9.48 -22.44 9.72
CA GLY A 8 9.74 -22.77 8.32
C GLY A 8 8.55 -22.67 7.36
N MET A 9 7.29 -22.57 7.82
CA MET A 9 6.17 -22.43 6.87
C MET A 9 6.18 -21.08 6.14
N LEU A 10 6.51 -19.99 6.84
CA LEU A 10 6.60 -18.66 6.21
C LEU A 10 7.68 -18.58 5.10
N SER A 11 8.74 -19.39 5.18
CA SER A 11 9.77 -19.43 4.14
C SER A 11 9.34 -20.11 2.85
N THR A 12 8.27 -20.92 2.88
CA THR A 12 7.72 -21.56 1.67
C THR A 12 6.67 -20.71 0.96
N PHE A 13 6.22 -19.63 1.60
CA PHE A 13 5.20 -18.74 1.04
C PHE A 13 5.74 -17.98 -0.15
N ASN A 14 4.93 -17.90 -1.21
CA ASN A 14 5.11 -16.94 -2.29
C ASN A 14 4.49 -15.57 -1.93
N SER A 15 4.70 -14.57 -2.78
CA SER A 15 4.24 -13.20 -2.56
C SER A 15 2.72 -13.10 -2.35
N GLN A 16 1.93 -13.86 -3.13
CA GLN A 16 0.48 -13.92 -2.97
C GLN A 16 0.07 -14.53 -1.64
N ASN A 17 0.75 -15.57 -1.17
CA ASN A 17 0.45 -16.19 0.13
C ASN A 17 0.70 -15.21 1.28
N VAL A 18 1.79 -14.44 1.24
CA VAL A 18 2.10 -13.41 2.23
C VAL A 18 1.00 -12.34 2.24
N ALA A 19 0.67 -11.79 1.07
CA ALA A 19 -0.34 -10.74 0.96
C ALA A 19 -1.73 -11.22 1.41
N ASN A 20 -2.14 -12.43 1.01
CA ASN A 20 -3.43 -13.00 1.39
C ASN A 20 -3.52 -13.29 2.88
N LEU A 21 -2.44 -13.81 3.49
CA LEU A 21 -2.43 -14.08 4.92
C LEU A 21 -2.51 -12.78 5.73
N ALA A 22 -1.72 -11.77 5.37
CA ALA A 22 -1.79 -10.44 5.98
C ALA A 22 -3.21 -9.85 5.85
N TRP A 23 -3.77 -9.89 4.62
CA TRP A 23 -5.12 -9.40 4.34
C TRP A 23 -6.18 -10.13 5.16
N ALA A 24 -6.11 -11.45 5.29
CA ALA A 24 -7.10 -12.23 6.05
C ALA A 24 -7.11 -11.83 7.54
N PHE A 25 -5.93 -11.70 8.16
CA PHE A 25 -5.82 -11.25 9.54
C PHE A 25 -6.33 -9.82 9.72
N ALA A 26 -6.02 -8.93 8.79
CA ALA A 26 -6.52 -7.56 8.78
C ALA A 26 -8.04 -7.47 8.64
N THR A 27 -8.62 -8.23 7.70
CA THR A 27 -10.07 -8.30 7.48
C THR A 27 -10.82 -8.83 8.70
N LEU A 28 -10.22 -9.79 9.42
CA LEU A 28 -10.79 -10.32 10.66
C LEU A 28 -10.51 -9.45 11.89
N GLY A 29 -9.70 -8.39 11.77
CA GLY A 29 -9.29 -7.55 12.89
C GLY A 29 -8.42 -8.28 13.92
N ILE A 30 -7.76 -9.37 13.52
CA ILE A 30 -6.93 -10.18 14.41
C ILE A 30 -5.49 -9.67 14.30
N GLN A 31 -5.03 -9.00 15.36
CA GLN A 31 -3.65 -8.55 15.45
C GLN A 31 -2.77 -9.62 16.12
N ASP A 32 -2.01 -10.37 15.32
CA ASP A 32 -0.99 -11.32 15.79
C ASP A 32 0.41 -10.74 15.57
N GLY A 33 1.01 -10.18 16.62
CA GLY A 33 2.30 -9.51 16.54
C GLY A 33 3.43 -10.39 15.96
N PRO A 34 3.66 -11.60 16.49
CA PRO A 34 4.66 -12.54 15.95
C PRO A 34 4.46 -12.87 14.46
N LEU A 35 3.21 -13.12 14.03
CA LEU A 35 2.93 -13.37 12.62
C LEU A 35 3.25 -12.14 11.76
N MET A 36 2.80 -10.95 12.16
CA MET A 36 3.03 -9.72 11.39
C MET A 36 4.53 -9.42 11.28
N ALA A 37 5.30 -9.60 12.35
CA ALA A 37 6.76 -9.49 12.32
C ALA A 37 7.39 -10.53 11.37
N GLY A 38 6.90 -11.77 11.38
CA GLY A 38 7.35 -12.81 10.46
C GLY A 38 7.05 -12.51 8.98
N LEU A 39 5.87 -11.95 8.68
CA LEU A 39 5.48 -11.53 7.34
C LEU A 39 6.32 -10.34 6.86
N ALA A 40 6.55 -9.35 7.73
CA ALA A 40 7.42 -8.21 7.43
C ALA A 40 8.84 -8.68 7.13
N HIS A 41 9.40 -9.53 7.99
CA HIS A 41 10.73 -10.09 7.80
C HIS A 41 10.82 -10.87 6.47
N ARG A 42 9.87 -11.78 6.20
CA ARG A 42 9.84 -12.54 4.95
C ARG A 42 9.76 -11.64 3.72
N THR A 43 8.94 -10.59 3.78
CA THR A 43 8.78 -9.63 2.67
C THR A 43 10.10 -8.96 2.29
N LEU A 44 10.94 -8.63 3.29
CA LEU A 44 12.19 -7.91 3.10
C LEU A 44 13.42 -8.80 2.79
N GLN A 45 13.29 -10.13 2.85
CA GLN A 45 14.40 -11.05 2.61
C GLN A 45 14.72 -11.22 1.13
N ASN A 46 16.01 -11.31 0.76
CA ASN A 46 16.51 -11.82 -0.53
C ASN A 46 15.75 -11.31 -1.76
N GLU A 47 15.48 -10.00 -1.82
CA GLU A 47 14.72 -9.37 -2.92
C GLU A 47 13.30 -9.95 -3.11
N PHE A 48 12.74 -10.67 -2.14
CA PHE A 48 11.45 -11.35 -2.25
C PHE A 48 10.30 -10.40 -2.61
N LEU A 49 10.36 -9.15 -2.12
CA LEU A 49 9.44 -8.08 -2.51
C LEU A 49 9.40 -7.84 -4.03
N SER A 50 10.47 -8.12 -4.78
CA SER A 50 10.49 -8.01 -6.24
C SER A 50 9.53 -8.98 -6.96
N THR A 51 9.11 -10.04 -6.26
CA THR A 51 8.16 -11.04 -6.78
C THR A 51 6.70 -10.66 -6.54
N PHE A 52 6.45 -9.51 -5.90
CA PHE A 52 5.09 -9.06 -5.59
C PHE A 52 4.47 -8.41 -6.82
N THR A 53 3.20 -8.73 -7.05
CA THR A 53 2.36 -7.93 -7.96
C THR A 53 2.03 -6.59 -7.28
N PRO A 54 1.64 -5.56 -8.06
CA PRO A 54 1.14 -4.29 -7.51
C PRO A 54 0.09 -4.48 -6.41
N GLN A 55 -0.89 -5.36 -6.67
CA GLN A 55 -1.95 -5.69 -5.72
C GLN A 55 -1.40 -6.34 -4.44
N ALA A 56 -0.44 -7.27 -4.55
CA ALA A 56 0.17 -7.90 -3.38
C ALA A 56 0.93 -6.87 -2.52
N VAL A 57 1.62 -5.90 -3.14
CA VAL A 57 2.29 -4.80 -2.44
C VAL A 57 1.26 -3.96 -1.67
N ALA A 58 0.21 -3.50 -2.35
CA ALA A 58 -0.82 -2.66 -1.73
C ALA A 58 -1.60 -3.39 -0.64
N ASN A 59 -1.96 -4.67 -0.85
CA ASN A 59 -2.66 -5.47 0.15
C ASN A 59 -1.80 -5.69 1.40
N THR A 60 -0.49 -5.88 1.24
CA THR A 60 0.43 -6.00 2.37
C THR A 60 0.50 -4.69 3.15
N ALA A 61 0.72 -3.55 2.49
CA ALA A 61 0.72 -2.24 3.15
C ALA A 61 -0.63 -1.93 3.84
N TRP A 62 -1.74 -2.20 3.15
CA TRP A 62 -3.09 -2.01 3.65
C TRP A 62 -3.35 -2.86 4.89
N ALA A 63 -2.95 -4.14 4.89
CA ALA A 63 -3.16 -5.03 6.02
C ALA A 63 -2.44 -4.54 7.30
N PHE A 64 -1.18 -4.12 7.17
CA PHE A 64 -0.42 -3.54 8.28
C PHE A 64 -1.08 -2.26 8.80
N ALA A 65 -1.52 -1.37 7.90
CA ALA A 65 -2.21 -0.15 8.26
C ALA A 65 -3.58 -0.38 8.93
N THR A 66 -4.36 -1.34 8.43
CA THR A 66 -5.68 -1.72 8.97
C THR A 66 -5.56 -2.27 10.39
N LEU A 67 -4.56 -3.11 10.64
CA LEU A 67 -4.28 -3.63 11.99
C LEU A 67 -3.56 -2.64 12.91
N GLY A 68 -3.21 -1.44 12.42
CA GLY A 68 -2.44 -0.46 13.19
C GLY A 68 -1.01 -0.92 13.50
N VAL A 69 -0.47 -1.89 12.77
CA VAL A 69 0.90 -2.38 12.93
C VAL A 69 1.84 -1.50 12.12
N ARG A 70 2.49 -0.57 12.82
CA ARG A 70 3.53 0.28 12.23
C ARG A 70 4.86 -0.47 12.17
N ASP A 71 5.30 -0.80 10.96
CA ASP A 71 6.63 -1.35 10.67
C ASP A 71 7.35 -0.44 9.67
N ASP A 72 8.21 0.46 10.18
CA ASP A 72 8.88 1.46 9.34
C ASP A 72 9.83 0.83 8.31
N ALA A 73 10.44 -0.33 8.62
CA ALA A 73 11.35 -1.02 7.71
C ALA A 73 10.59 -1.63 6.52
N LEU A 74 9.48 -2.31 6.79
CA LEU A 74 8.59 -2.84 5.75
C LEU A 74 8.05 -1.73 4.86
N MET A 75 7.53 -0.66 5.47
CA MET A 75 6.92 0.45 4.73
C MET A 75 7.97 1.19 3.90
N SER A 76 9.18 1.39 4.42
CA SER A 76 10.29 1.95 3.63
C SER A 76 10.70 1.01 2.48
N GLY A 77 10.74 -0.30 2.71
CA GLY A 77 11.03 -1.29 1.67
C GLY A 77 10.00 -1.29 0.53
N ILE A 78 8.71 -1.24 0.89
CA ILE A 78 7.60 -1.09 -0.06
C ILE A 78 7.73 0.21 -0.84
N ALA A 79 7.98 1.34 -0.17
CA ALA A 79 8.12 2.63 -0.84
C ALA A 79 9.32 2.64 -1.81
N ALA A 80 10.46 2.11 -1.38
CA ALA A 80 11.65 1.99 -2.22
C ALA A 80 11.39 1.12 -3.45
N HIS A 81 10.79 -0.06 -3.27
CA HIS A 81 10.45 -0.97 -4.35
C HIS A 81 9.55 -0.31 -5.41
N VAL A 82 8.49 0.36 -4.96
CA VAL A 82 7.53 1.04 -5.85
C VAL A 82 8.16 2.23 -6.58
N THR A 83 8.99 3.00 -5.90
CA THR A 83 9.60 4.23 -6.48
C THR A 83 10.81 3.95 -7.37
N GLN A 84 11.70 3.05 -6.96
CA GLN A 84 12.93 2.74 -7.69
C GLN A 84 12.66 1.92 -8.96
N GLY A 85 11.71 0.97 -8.90
CA GLY A 85 11.37 0.14 -10.04
C GLY A 85 10.50 0.83 -11.10
N LYS A 86 10.14 2.12 -10.90
CA LYS A 86 9.12 2.83 -11.71
C LYS A 86 7.82 2.02 -11.88
N GLN A 87 7.50 1.18 -10.89
CA GLN A 87 6.43 0.20 -11.00
C GLN A 87 5.04 0.83 -10.90
N LEU A 88 4.94 2.08 -10.44
CA LEU A 88 3.66 2.80 -10.33
C LEU A 88 2.86 2.80 -11.64
N ALA A 89 3.51 2.74 -12.80
CA ALA A 89 2.82 2.62 -14.08
C ALA A 89 1.95 1.35 -14.21
N ASN A 90 2.28 0.30 -13.45
CA ASN A 90 1.56 -0.97 -13.43
C ASN A 90 0.48 -1.02 -12.34
N PHE A 91 0.33 0.04 -11.54
CA PHE A 91 -0.63 0.09 -10.45
C PHE A 91 -1.93 0.70 -10.97
N ASP A 92 -3.03 -0.01 -10.75
CA ASP A 92 -4.37 0.54 -10.98
C ASP A 92 -4.77 1.54 -9.89
N TYR A 93 -5.92 2.18 -10.09
CA TYR A 93 -6.41 3.27 -9.24
C TYR A 93 -6.69 2.80 -7.80
N GLN A 94 -7.21 1.57 -7.63
CA GLN A 94 -7.45 0.98 -6.31
C GLN A 94 -6.13 0.70 -5.59
N THR A 95 -5.12 0.21 -6.30
CA THR A 95 -3.83 -0.16 -5.75
C THR A 95 -3.06 1.07 -5.29
N ILE A 96 -3.00 2.14 -6.10
CA ILE A 96 -2.31 3.40 -5.71
C ILE A 96 -2.99 4.08 -4.51
N SER A 97 -4.32 4.01 -4.42
CA SER A 97 -5.06 4.64 -3.33
C SER A 97 -4.93 3.86 -2.03
N ASN A 98 -4.98 2.52 -2.07
CA ASN A 98 -4.72 1.68 -0.91
C ASN A 98 -3.31 1.94 -0.37
N LEU A 99 -2.34 2.12 -1.26
CA LEU A 99 -0.98 2.45 -0.87
C LEU A 99 -0.90 3.85 -0.22
N ALA A 100 -1.50 4.87 -0.83
CA ALA A 100 -1.56 6.22 -0.25
C ALA A 100 -2.22 6.20 1.15
N TRP A 101 -3.34 5.51 1.26
CA TRP A 101 -4.10 5.38 2.50
C TRP A 101 -3.31 4.66 3.57
N ALA A 102 -2.64 3.55 3.26
CA ALA A 102 -1.85 2.78 4.22
C ALA A 102 -0.76 3.64 4.87
N PHE A 103 -0.02 4.40 4.05
CA PHE A 103 1.02 5.31 4.54
C PHE A 103 0.43 6.45 5.37
N ALA A 104 -0.69 7.04 4.94
CA ALA A 104 -1.36 8.09 5.70
C ALA A 104 -1.92 7.58 7.03
N LYS A 105 -2.57 6.42 7.04
CA LYS A 105 -3.16 5.77 8.21
C LYS A 105 -2.13 5.45 9.29
N LEU A 106 -0.93 5.03 8.88
CA LEU A 106 0.18 4.76 9.80
C LEU A 106 0.97 6.03 10.18
N GLY A 107 0.65 7.20 9.60
CA GLY A 107 1.40 8.43 9.80
C GLY A 107 2.84 8.35 9.28
N ILE A 108 3.06 7.62 8.18
CA ILE A 108 4.37 7.46 7.54
C ILE A 108 4.41 8.35 6.31
N ARG A 109 5.17 9.43 6.40
CA ARG A 109 5.38 10.35 5.28
C ARG A 109 6.56 9.89 4.43
N HIS A 110 6.29 9.52 3.18
CA HIS A 110 7.31 9.16 2.19
C HIS A 110 7.15 9.99 0.91
N ASP A 111 7.85 11.13 0.85
CA ASP A 111 7.64 12.17 -0.17
C ASP A 111 7.84 11.67 -1.61
N ALA A 112 8.83 10.82 -1.87
CA ALA A 112 9.08 10.30 -3.21
C ALA A 112 7.95 9.37 -3.70
N LEU A 113 7.40 8.57 -2.79
CA LEU A 113 6.28 7.67 -3.09
C LEU A 113 5.02 8.50 -3.36
N MET A 114 4.72 9.45 -2.48
CA MET A 114 3.55 10.31 -2.63
C MET A 114 3.63 11.11 -3.93
N LYS A 115 4.77 11.76 -4.23
CA LYS A 115 4.97 12.42 -5.53
C LYS A 115 4.76 11.47 -6.73
N GLY A 116 5.19 10.22 -6.62
CA GLY A 116 4.93 9.19 -7.61
C GLY A 116 3.43 8.89 -7.77
N ILE A 117 2.72 8.70 -6.66
CA ILE A 117 1.27 8.48 -6.65
C ILE A 117 0.53 9.67 -7.27
N ALA A 118 0.89 10.92 -6.94
CA ALA A 118 0.29 12.11 -7.56
C ALA A 118 0.45 12.09 -9.08
N ARG A 119 1.65 11.79 -9.57
CA ARG A 119 1.92 11.74 -11.02
C ARG A 119 1.13 10.64 -11.71
N GLN A 120 1.00 9.47 -11.07
CA GLN A 120 0.26 8.35 -11.64
C GLN A 120 -1.26 8.60 -11.60
N ALA A 121 -1.78 9.18 -10.52
CA ALA A 121 -3.20 9.45 -10.35
C ALA A 121 -3.76 10.47 -11.37
N VAL A 122 -2.89 11.32 -11.95
CA VAL A 122 -3.29 12.30 -12.97
C VAL A 122 -3.11 11.81 -14.42
N GLN A 123 -2.73 10.54 -14.62
CA GLN A 123 -2.58 9.98 -15.97
C GLN A 123 -3.96 9.74 -16.62
N PRO A 124 -4.18 10.13 -17.89
CA PRO A 124 -5.47 9.99 -18.58
C PRO A 124 -6.08 8.59 -18.48
N GLU A 125 -5.26 7.54 -18.57
CA GLU A 125 -5.71 6.15 -18.53
C GLU A 125 -6.40 5.80 -17.21
N LEU A 126 -5.90 6.38 -16.11
CA LEU A 126 -6.45 6.22 -14.76
C LEU A 126 -7.55 7.24 -14.47
N LEU A 127 -7.49 8.42 -15.08
CA LEU A 127 -8.52 9.45 -14.95
C LEU A 127 -9.91 8.98 -15.43
N HIS A 128 -9.97 8.01 -16.35
CA HIS A 128 -11.25 7.48 -16.85
C HIS A 128 -11.77 6.24 -16.10
N THR A 129 -10.96 5.61 -15.24
CA THR A 129 -11.34 4.44 -14.43
C THR A 129 -11.58 4.85 -12.97
N PHE A 130 -12.62 5.65 -12.75
CA PHE A 130 -12.89 6.29 -11.47
C PHE A 130 -13.94 5.56 -10.61
N TYR A 131 -13.60 5.36 -9.34
CA TYR A 131 -14.54 5.00 -8.28
C TYR A 131 -14.57 6.15 -7.24
N PRO A 132 -15.73 6.64 -6.80
CA PRO A 132 -15.84 7.80 -5.88
C PRO A 132 -15.02 7.68 -4.59
N GLN A 133 -14.93 6.45 -4.06
CA GLN A 133 -14.18 6.16 -2.83
C GLN A 133 -12.68 6.47 -2.99
N THR A 134 -12.14 6.22 -4.18
CA THR A 134 -10.71 6.30 -4.46
C THR A 134 -10.20 7.74 -4.47
N VAL A 135 -10.96 8.66 -5.04
CA VAL A 135 -10.70 10.11 -5.06
C VAL A 135 -10.58 10.66 -3.65
N SER A 136 -11.61 10.38 -2.86
CA SER A 136 -11.71 10.83 -1.48
C SER A 136 -10.56 10.28 -0.66
N MET A 137 -10.18 9.02 -0.90
CA MET A 137 -9.11 8.34 -0.18
C MET A 137 -7.72 8.92 -0.49
N ILE A 138 -7.42 9.23 -1.77
CA ILE A 138 -6.16 9.87 -2.14
C ILE A 138 -6.10 11.29 -1.56
N ALA A 139 -7.16 12.10 -1.72
CA ALA A 139 -7.20 13.46 -1.18
C ALA A 139 -7.04 13.47 0.34
N TRP A 140 -7.74 12.59 1.05
CA TRP A 140 -7.63 12.41 2.50
C TRP A 140 -6.21 12.01 2.92
N SER A 141 -5.56 11.12 2.16
CA SER A 141 -4.19 10.67 2.46
C SER A 141 -3.20 11.82 2.41
N TYR A 142 -3.33 12.70 1.40
CA TYR A 142 -2.48 13.89 1.25
C TYR A 142 -2.73 14.90 2.37
N ALA A 143 -4.00 15.17 2.68
CA ALA A 143 -4.36 16.07 3.78
C ALA A 143 -3.80 15.57 5.12
N THR A 144 -3.96 14.27 5.41
CA THR A 144 -3.50 13.62 6.65
C THR A 144 -1.99 13.68 6.80
N LEU A 145 -1.23 13.54 5.71
CA LEU A 145 0.23 13.65 5.72
C LEU A 145 0.75 15.09 5.62
N GLY A 146 -0.13 16.09 5.55
CA GLY A 146 0.24 17.49 5.37
C GLY A 146 0.91 17.78 4.02
N LEU A 147 0.60 16.99 2.99
CA LEU A 147 1.17 17.09 1.64
C LEU A 147 0.29 17.95 0.75
N ARG A 148 0.92 18.83 -0.03
CA ARG A 148 0.24 19.70 -1.00
C ARG A 148 0.67 19.33 -2.41
N SER A 149 -0.30 18.99 -3.25
CA SER A 149 -0.12 18.78 -4.68
C SER A 149 -1.27 19.46 -5.42
N PHE A 150 -1.05 20.70 -5.85
CA PHE A 150 -2.09 21.49 -6.53
C PHE A 150 -2.58 20.78 -7.79
N VAL A 151 -1.66 20.27 -8.61
CA VAL A 151 -1.99 19.50 -9.82
C VAL A 151 -2.90 18.30 -9.53
N LEU A 152 -2.62 17.56 -8.45
CA LEU A 152 -3.47 16.44 -8.06
C LEU A 152 -4.84 16.92 -7.60
N MET A 153 -4.89 17.93 -6.73
CA MET A 153 -6.16 18.45 -6.20
C MET A 153 -7.03 19.06 -7.31
N ASP A 154 -6.43 19.78 -8.26
CA ASP A 154 -7.11 20.33 -9.42
C ASP A 154 -7.65 19.23 -10.33
N ALA A 155 -6.87 18.17 -10.58
CA ALA A 155 -7.32 17.02 -11.37
C ALA A 155 -8.51 16.31 -10.70
N LEU A 156 -8.42 16.03 -9.39
CA LEU A 156 -9.51 15.41 -8.62
C LEU A 156 -10.77 16.29 -8.62
N ALA A 157 -10.61 17.61 -8.47
CA ALA A 157 -11.72 18.56 -8.51
C ALA A 157 -12.38 18.61 -9.90
N TRP A 158 -11.57 18.75 -10.96
CA TRP A 158 -12.05 18.79 -12.34
C TRP A 158 -12.87 17.54 -12.67
N GLN A 159 -12.37 16.35 -12.33
CA GLN A 159 -13.09 15.10 -12.60
C GLN A 159 -14.37 14.95 -11.81
N THR A 160 -14.38 15.36 -10.54
CA THR A 160 -15.59 15.28 -9.70
C THR A 160 -16.73 16.15 -10.27
N LEU A 161 -16.40 17.17 -11.06
CA LEU A 161 -17.35 18.11 -11.65
C LEU A 161 -17.79 17.75 -13.08
N GLN A 162 -17.16 16.78 -13.74
CA GLN A 162 -17.37 16.45 -15.17
C GLN A 162 -18.24 15.20 -15.38
N GLU A 163 -19.37 15.07 -14.67
CA GLU A 163 -20.40 14.07 -15.01
C GLU A 163 -21.03 14.34 -16.38
#